data_AF-A0A1N7PJR1-F1
#
_entry.id   AF-A0A1N7PJR1-F1
#
_cell.length_a   1.000
_cell.length_b   1.000
_cell.length_c   1.000
_cell.angle_alpha   90.00
_cell.angle_beta   90.00
_cell.angle_gamma   90.00
#
_symmetry.space_group_name_H-M   'P 1'
#
loop_
_entity.id
_entity.type
_entity.pdbx_description
1 polymer ?
#
loop_
_entity_poly.entity_id
_entity_poly.type
_entity_poly.pdbx_seq_one_letter_code
_entity_poly.pdbx_strand_id
1 'polypeptide(L)'
;MEKWKSNVWLIIIICAIIIGYPFFAIKYFETSTALKITAKFLLLPIVLFLLIFGPKFYYKSVKPLDKDIPKNKFKEKARDIFSIFMMIIFSTGILFGIAFSLIITTNKLFGKSESVKINESVEKYEPYITKNGRLRHYIDFRNPKTQEIIHLEVYREYYVGEIFEKEMNYGAWGILYSTE
;
A
#
# COMPACT_ATOMS: atom_id res chain seq x y z
N MET A 1 -2.15 12.94 29.26
CA MET A 1 -2.57 13.33 27.89
C MET A 1 -1.39 13.39 26.93
N GLU A 2 -0.27 14.00 27.31
CA GLU A 2 0.94 14.10 26.47
C GLU A 2 1.56 12.74 26.11
N LYS A 3 1.67 11.81 27.08
CA LYS A 3 2.17 10.46 26.83
C LYS A 3 1.35 9.68 25.80
N TRP A 4 0.01 9.81 25.83
CA TRP A 4 -0.87 9.16 24.86
C TRP A 4 -0.65 9.73 23.44
N LYS A 5 -0.60 11.07 23.31
CA LYS A 5 -0.32 11.73 22.04
C LYS A 5 1.05 11.33 21.49
N SER A 6 2.08 11.30 22.34
CA SER A 6 3.43 10.88 21.95
C SER A 6 3.46 9.44 21.45
N ASN A 7 2.77 8.52 22.10
CA ASN A 7 2.68 7.13 21.67
C ASN A 7 1.98 6.99 20.32
N VAL A 8 0.87 7.73 20.11
CA VAL A 8 0.17 7.73 18.82
C VAL A 8 1.05 8.27 17.70
N TRP A 9 1.77 9.37 17.93
CA TRP A 9 2.73 9.91 16.97
C TRP A 9 3.84 8.92 16.61
N LEU A 10 4.40 8.24 17.62
CA LEU A 10 5.42 7.23 17.42
C LEU A 10 4.90 6.06 16.57
N ILE A 11 3.68 5.58 16.83
CA ILE A 11 3.04 4.54 16.01
C ILE A 11 2.84 5.03 14.57
N ILE A 12 2.35 6.25 14.37
CA ILE A 12 2.14 6.82 13.03
C ILE A 12 3.46 6.91 12.26
N ILE A 13 4.55 7.34 12.92
CA ILE A 13 5.88 7.41 12.31
C ILE A 13 6.37 6.02 11.91
N ILE A 14 6.23 5.02 12.78
CA ILE A 14 6.60 3.63 12.46
C ILE A 14 5.80 3.11 11.26
N CYS A 15 4.48 3.34 11.25
CA CYS A 15 3.63 2.97 10.11
C CYS A 15 4.10 3.67 8.83
N ALA A 16 4.41 4.96 8.87
CA ALA A 16 4.88 5.72 7.72
C ALA A 16 6.23 5.18 7.18
N ILE A 17 7.15 4.80 8.06
CA ILE A 17 8.43 4.18 7.68
C ILE A 17 8.19 2.83 6.99
N ILE A 18 7.34 1.96 7.56
CA ILE A 18 7.04 0.65 6.97
C ILE A 18 6.37 0.82 5.59
N ILE A 19 5.41 1.74 5.49
CA ILE A 19 4.71 2.01 4.23
C ILE A 19 5.68 2.56 3.18
N GLY A 20 6.55 3.50 3.58
CA GLY A 20 7.49 4.17 2.68
C GLY A 20 8.65 3.30 2.23
N TYR A 21 9.12 2.37 3.06
CA TYR A 21 10.32 1.55 2.81
C TYR A 21 10.45 1.00 1.38
N PRO A 22 9.46 0.26 0.82
CA PRO A 22 9.61 -0.32 -0.52
C PRO A 22 9.84 0.72 -1.62
N PHE A 23 9.29 1.93 -1.49
CA PHE A 23 9.44 3.01 -2.47
C PHE A 23 10.84 3.63 -2.49
N PHE A 24 11.61 3.46 -1.41
CA PHE A 24 12.99 3.96 -1.33
C PHE A 24 14.03 2.84 -1.49
N ALA A 25 13.69 1.61 -1.12
CA ALA A 25 14.62 0.48 -1.10
C ALA A 25 14.54 -0.42 -2.34
N ILE A 26 13.51 -0.27 -3.18
CA ILE A 26 13.26 -1.09 -4.37
C ILE A 26 12.94 -0.18 -5.53
N LYS A 27 13.76 -0.28 -6.59
CA LYS A 27 13.77 0.66 -7.70
C LYS A 27 12.63 0.41 -8.68
N TYR A 28 12.30 -0.86 -8.90
CA TYR A 28 11.19 -1.31 -9.73
C TYR A 28 10.45 -2.44 -9.02
N PHE A 29 9.12 -2.39 -9.03
CA PHE A 29 8.28 -3.51 -8.59
C PHE A 29 6.88 -3.41 -9.20
N GLU A 30 6.22 -4.55 -9.42
CA GLU A 30 4.83 -4.53 -9.88
C GLU A 30 3.89 -4.08 -8.75
N THR A 31 3.12 -3.04 -9.01
CA THR A 31 2.15 -2.51 -8.05
C THR A 31 0.80 -3.22 -8.16
N SER A 32 0.36 -3.54 -9.38
CA SER A 32 -0.96 -4.10 -9.67
C SER A 32 -1.17 -5.46 -9.02
N THR A 33 -0.22 -6.38 -9.16
CA THR A 33 -0.25 -7.72 -8.55
C THR A 33 -0.30 -7.64 -7.03
N ALA A 34 0.56 -6.82 -6.43
CA ALA A 34 0.59 -6.59 -4.98
C ALA A 34 -0.73 -5.99 -4.46
N LEU A 35 -1.30 -5.01 -5.17
CA LEU A 35 -2.60 -4.43 -4.83
C LEU A 35 -3.72 -5.48 -4.90
N LYS A 36 -3.75 -6.31 -5.95
CA LYS A 36 -4.74 -7.38 -6.09
C LYS A 36 -4.65 -8.38 -4.94
N ILE A 37 -3.44 -8.82 -4.58
CA ILE A 37 -3.22 -9.74 -3.46
C ILE A 37 -3.71 -9.10 -2.15
N THR A 38 -3.32 -7.85 -1.89
CA THR A 38 -3.71 -7.12 -0.67
C THR A 38 -5.23 -6.94 -0.59
N ALA A 39 -5.86 -6.49 -1.68
CA ALA A 39 -7.30 -6.27 -1.74
C ALA A 39 -8.12 -7.56 -1.62
N LYS A 40 -7.70 -8.63 -2.32
CA LYS A 40 -8.45 -9.89 -2.35
C LYS A 40 -8.33 -10.65 -1.03
N PHE A 41 -7.13 -10.70 -0.43
CA PHE A 41 -6.86 -11.59 0.70
C PHE A 41 -6.78 -10.89 2.05
N LEU A 42 -6.40 -9.60 2.10
CA LEU A 42 -6.11 -8.91 3.37
C LEU A 42 -7.14 -7.84 3.74
N LEU A 43 -7.82 -7.23 2.78
CA LEU A 43 -8.81 -6.17 3.05
C LEU A 43 -9.95 -6.67 3.96
N LEU A 44 -10.55 -7.82 3.64
CA LEU A 44 -11.67 -8.35 4.43
C LEU A 44 -11.23 -8.72 5.86
N PRO A 45 -10.12 -9.47 6.09
CA PRO A 45 -9.60 -9.71 7.43
C PRO A 45 -9.32 -8.42 8.22
N ILE A 46 -8.73 -7.40 7.59
CA ILE A 46 -8.45 -6.11 8.23
C ILE A 46 -9.76 -5.45 8.70
N VAL A 47 -10.77 -5.38 7.83
CA VAL A 47 -12.06 -4.76 8.17
C VAL A 47 -12.77 -5.53 9.28
N LEU A 48 -12.80 -6.87 9.20
CA LEU A 48 -13.41 -7.70 10.25
C LEU A 48 -12.70 -7.53 11.59
N PHE A 49 -11.36 -7.51 11.60
CA PHE A 49 -10.58 -7.24 12.80
C PHE A 49 -10.94 -5.86 13.39
N LEU A 50 -10.98 -4.82 12.57
CA LEU A 50 -11.30 -3.47 13.03
C LEU A 50 -12.76 -3.32 13.50
N LEU A 51 -13.71 -4.04 12.91
CA LEU A 51 -15.11 -4.04 13.38
C LEU A 51 -15.25 -4.67 14.77
N ILE A 52 -14.47 -5.71 15.07
CA ILE A 52 -14.49 -6.40 16.36
C ILE A 52 -13.74 -5.58 17.42
N PHE A 53 -12.52 -5.12 17.11
CA PHE A 53 -11.63 -4.50 18.09
C PHE A 53 -11.76 -2.97 18.15
N GLY A 54 -12.17 -2.32 17.06
CA GLY A 54 -12.30 -0.87 16.95
C GLY A 54 -13.25 -0.26 17.99
N PRO A 55 -14.50 -0.72 18.12
CA PRO A 55 -15.43 -0.21 19.13
C PRO A 55 -14.87 -0.35 20.55
N LYS A 56 -14.27 -1.51 20.86
CA LYS A 56 -13.66 -1.78 22.18
C LYS A 56 -12.50 -0.84 22.46
N PHE A 57 -11.64 -0.61 21.47
CA PHE A 57 -10.54 0.34 21.57
C PHE A 57 -11.04 1.78 21.77
N TYR A 58 -12.06 2.20 21.02
CA TYR A 58 -12.65 3.52 21.10
C TYR A 58 -13.15 3.83 22.52
N TYR A 59 -14.03 2.99 23.07
CA TYR A 59 -14.60 3.25 24.40
C TYR A 59 -13.57 3.17 25.53
N LYS A 60 -12.56 2.29 25.40
CA LYS A 60 -11.51 2.13 26.43
C LYS A 60 -10.46 3.23 26.40
N SER A 61 -10.07 3.70 25.21
CA SER A 61 -8.85 4.48 25.03
C SER A 61 -9.08 5.88 24.45
N VAL A 62 -10.12 6.06 23.64
CA VAL A 62 -10.40 7.33 22.94
C VAL A 62 -11.48 8.13 23.66
N LYS A 63 -12.64 7.51 23.94
CA LYS A 63 -13.77 8.15 24.62
C LYS A 63 -13.39 8.82 25.96
N PRO A 64 -12.53 8.25 26.84
CA PRO A 64 -12.15 8.90 28.10
C PRO A 64 -11.31 10.17 27.93
N LEU A 65 -10.75 10.40 26.74
CA LEU A 65 -9.97 11.60 26.43
C LEU A 65 -10.85 12.74 25.92
N ASP A 66 -12.11 12.47 25.63
CA ASP A 66 -13.07 13.45 25.13
C ASP A 66 -13.56 14.35 26.26
N LYS A 67 -13.33 15.66 26.08
CA LYS A 67 -13.72 16.68 27.06
C LYS A 67 -15.07 17.32 26.73
N ASP A 68 -15.55 17.16 25.50
CA ASP A 68 -16.70 17.90 24.96
C ASP A 68 -17.92 16.98 24.85
N ILE A 69 -18.39 16.45 25.98
CA ILE A 69 -19.53 15.53 26.01
C ILE A 69 -20.84 16.31 25.79
N PRO A 70 -21.63 16.00 24.73
CA PRO A 70 -22.90 16.67 24.48
C PRO A 70 -23.88 16.42 25.61
N LYS A 71 -24.66 17.44 26.00
CA LYS A 71 -25.73 17.29 27.01
C LYS A 71 -26.83 16.29 26.58
N ASN A 72 -27.01 16.08 25.27
CA ASN A 72 -28.01 15.18 24.72
C ASN A 72 -27.42 13.79 24.43
N LYS A 73 -27.93 12.77 25.12
CA LYS A 73 -27.54 11.36 24.98
C LYS A 73 -27.67 10.81 23.55
N PHE A 74 -28.65 11.26 22.77
CA PHE A 74 -28.81 10.83 21.39
C PHE A 74 -27.70 11.40 20.50
N LYS A 75 -27.39 12.69 20.65
CA LYS A 75 -26.29 13.35 19.91
C LYS A 75 -24.93 12.75 20.27
N GLU A 76 -24.74 12.40 21.54
CA GLU A 76 -23.54 11.71 22.00
C GLU A 76 -23.37 10.35 21.30
N LYS A 77 -24.41 9.49 21.33
CA LYS A 77 -24.35 8.18 20.67
C LYS A 77 -24.11 8.27 19.18
N ALA A 78 -24.79 9.18 18.48
CA ALA A 78 -24.60 9.37 17.04
C ALA A 78 -23.16 9.78 16.71
N ARG A 79 -22.58 10.69 17.50
CA ARG A 79 -21.19 11.12 17.34
C ARG A 79 -20.20 9.98 17.64
N ASP A 80 -20.45 9.19 18.68
CA ASP A 80 -19.59 8.06 19.03
C ASP A 80 -19.58 7.01 17.91
N ILE A 81 -20.75 6.67 17.34
CA ILE A 81 -20.87 5.77 16.19
C ILE A 81 -20.09 6.33 14.99
N PHE A 82 -20.29 7.60 14.66
CA PHE A 82 -19.57 8.25 13.56
C PHE A 82 -18.04 8.25 13.80
N SER A 83 -17.60 8.51 15.02
CA SER A 83 -16.17 8.51 15.38
C SER A 83 -15.56 7.11 15.22
N ILE A 84 -16.26 6.08 15.68
CA ILE A 84 -15.84 4.68 15.49
C ILE A 84 -15.73 4.35 14.01
N PHE A 85 -16.75 4.71 13.22
CA PHE A 85 -16.77 4.46 11.78
C PHE A 85 -15.59 5.14 11.07
N MET A 86 -15.35 6.42 11.34
CA MET A 86 -14.21 7.15 10.77
C MET A 86 -12.87 6.53 11.19
N MET A 87 -12.74 6.15 12.46
CA MET A 87 -11.54 5.47 12.96
C MET A 87 -11.29 4.15 12.22
N ILE A 88 -12.33 3.36 11.94
CA ILE A 88 -12.22 2.11 11.17
C ILE A 88 -11.76 2.39 9.74
N ILE A 89 -12.34 3.39 9.06
CA ILE A 89 -11.92 3.75 7.69
C ILE A 89 -10.44 4.14 7.65
N PHE A 90 -10.00 5.06 8.50
CA PHE A 90 -8.61 5.51 8.50
C PHE A 90 -7.65 4.39 8.90
N SER A 91 -8.01 3.58 9.89
CA SER A 91 -7.18 2.44 10.32
C SER A 91 -7.09 1.37 9.23
N THR A 92 -8.16 1.16 8.47
CA THR A 92 -8.16 0.24 7.31
C THR A 92 -7.16 0.72 6.27
N GLY A 93 -7.17 2.02 5.93
CA GLY A 93 -6.21 2.58 4.99
C GLY A 93 -4.75 2.41 5.43
N ILE A 94 -4.45 2.65 6.71
CA ILE A 94 -3.10 2.47 7.27
C ILE A 94 -2.68 1.00 7.22
N LEU A 95 -3.53 0.08 7.71
CA LEU A 95 -3.22 -1.35 7.71
C LEU A 95 -3.11 -1.93 6.30
N PHE A 96 -3.92 -1.43 5.35
CA PHE A 96 -3.83 -1.80 3.95
C PHE A 96 -2.49 -1.36 3.35
N GLY A 97 -2.07 -0.12 3.60
CA GLY A 97 -0.77 0.38 3.16
C GLY A 97 0.39 -0.44 3.74
N ILE A 98 0.33 -0.78 5.03
CA ILE A 98 1.32 -1.65 5.69
C ILE A 98 1.34 -3.03 5.02
N ALA A 99 0.19 -3.65 4.82
CA ALA A 99 0.07 -4.95 4.21
C ALA A 99 0.66 -4.98 2.79
N PHE A 100 0.32 -3.99 1.97
CA PHE A 100 0.89 -3.80 0.64
C PHE A 100 2.42 -3.67 0.70
N SER A 101 2.95 -2.79 1.55
CA SER A 101 4.38 -2.57 1.65
C SER A 101 5.14 -3.76 2.20
N LEU A 102 4.53 -4.53 3.10
CA LEU A 102 5.08 -5.80 3.59
C LEU A 102 5.09 -6.86 2.49
N ILE A 103 4.06 -6.98 1.65
CA ILE A 103 4.06 -7.91 0.51
C ILE A 103 5.24 -7.59 -0.42
N ILE A 104 5.41 -6.33 -0.82
CA ILE A 104 6.53 -5.91 -1.68
C ILE A 104 7.89 -6.16 -1.02
N THR A 105 8.03 -5.78 0.25
CA THR A 105 9.29 -5.93 0.98
C THR A 105 9.65 -7.40 1.18
N THR A 106 8.68 -8.23 1.58
CA THR A 106 8.91 -9.65 1.79
C THR A 106 9.09 -10.41 0.48
N ASN A 107 8.50 -9.93 -0.62
CA ASN A 107 8.78 -10.45 -1.96
C ASN A 107 10.26 -10.38 -2.29
N LYS A 108 10.93 -9.27 -1.95
CA LYS A 108 12.39 -9.13 -2.13
C LYS A 108 13.20 -9.94 -1.13
N LEU A 109 12.81 -9.92 0.15
CA LEU A 109 13.68 -10.38 1.24
C LEU A 109 13.56 -11.86 1.57
N PHE A 110 12.43 -12.50 1.24
CA PHE A 110 12.18 -13.90 1.57
C PHE A 110 12.13 -14.74 0.30
N GLY A 111 12.49 -16.02 0.45
CA GLY A 111 12.44 -17.00 -0.65
C GLY A 111 13.68 -17.00 -1.54
N LYS A 112 13.67 -17.89 -2.53
CA LYS A 112 14.65 -17.88 -3.62
C LYS A 112 14.14 -16.94 -4.69
N SER A 113 14.93 -15.93 -5.06
CA SER A 113 14.60 -15.07 -6.18
C SER A 113 15.04 -15.73 -7.48
N GLU A 114 14.14 -15.76 -8.46
CA GLU A 114 14.44 -16.24 -9.82
C GLU A 114 14.77 -15.02 -10.68
N SER A 115 16.02 -14.90 -11.12
CA SER A 115 16.43 -13.85 -12.04
C SER A 115 15.87 -14.13 -13.44
N VAL A 116 15.28 -13.11 -14.03
CA VAL A 116 14.70 -13.14 -15.37
C VAL A 116 15.16 -11.91 -16.15
N LYS A 117 15.58 -12.15 -17.39
CA LYS A 117 15.81 -11.08 -18.35
C LYS A 117 14.51 -10.81 -19.08
N ILE A 118 13.86 -9.70 -18.76
CA ILE A 118 12.73 -9.19 -19.53
C ILE A 118 13.27 -8.69 -20.87
N ASN A 119 12.68 -9.15 -21.97
CA ASN A 119 13.03 -8.77 -23.33
C ASN A 119 11.73 -8.72 -24.16
N GLU A 120 10.83 -7.83 -23.76
CA GLU A 120 9.44 -7.83 -24.21
C GLU A 120 9.11 -6.53 -24.94
N SER A 121 8.22 -6.60 -25.91
CA SER A 121 7.73 -5.42 -26.62
C SER A 121 6.78 -4.61 -25.73
N VAL A 122 6.96 -3.30 -25.72
CA VAL A 122 6.06 -2.37 -25.04
C VAL A 122 4.71 -2.38 -25.76
N GLU A 123 3.66 -2.83 -25.07
CA GLU A 123 2.29 -2.85 -25.57
C GLU A 123 1.65 -1.46 -25.47
N LYS A 124 1.98 -0.69 -24.42
CA LYS A 124 1.43 0.64 -24.18
C LYS A 124 2.45 1.53 -23.48
N TYR A 125 2.45 2.82 -23.81
CA TYR A 125 3.18 3.85 -23.08
C TYR A 125 2.21 4.92 -22.56
N GLU A 126 2.36 5.29 -21.29
CA GLU A 126 1.53 6.30 -20.62
C GLU A 126 2.40 7.34 -19.90
N PRO A 127 2.42 8.60 -20.36
CA PRO A 127 3.03 9.69 -19.61
C PRO A 127 2.07 10.20 -18.51
N TYR A 128 2.60 10.43 -17.31
CA TYR A 128 1.84 11.00 -16.20
C TYR A 128 2.57 12.19 -15.58
N ILE A 129 1.92 13.35 -15.59
CA ILE A 129 2.44 14.55 -14.90
C ILE A 129 1.86 14.58 -13.49
N THR A 130 2.74 14.47 -12.50
CA THR A 130 2.35 14.58 -11.08
C THR A 130 1.87 15.99 -10.75
N LYS A 131 1.14 16.15 -9.63
CA LYS A 131 0.70 17.47 -9.11
C LYS A 131 1.84 18.48 -8.93
N ASN A 132 3.07 18.01 -8.78
CA ASN A 132 4.27 18.83 -8.59
C ASN A 132 5.03 19.07 -9.91
N GLY A 133 4.42 18.78 -11.07
CA GLY A 133 5.00 19.00 -12.40
C GLY A 133 6.03 17.95 -12.85
N ARG A 134 6.35 16.96 -12.01
CA ARG A 134 7.28 15.88 -12.40
C ARG A 134 6.59 14.93 -13.38
N LEU A 135 7.19 14.77 -14.56
CA LEU A 135 6.80 13.76 -15.54
C LEU A 135 7.26 12.36 -15.07
N ARG A 136 6.38 11.38 -15.20
CA ARG A 136 6.64 9.96 -14.99
C ARG A 136 6.26 9.21 -16.25
N HIS A 137 6.97 8.12 -16.49
CA HIS A 137 6.78 7.28 -17.65
C HIS A 137 6.31 5.91 -17.17
N TYR A 138 5.24 5.41 -17.77
CA TYR A 138 4.74 4.07 -17.50
C TYR A 138 4.69 3.28 -18.80
N ILE A 139 5.00 1.99 -18.71
CA ILE A 139 4.86 1.05 -19.82
C ILE A 139 4.03 -0.15 -19.39
N ASP A 140 3.27 -0.68 -20.34
CA ASP A 140 2.66 -1.99 -20.25
C ASP A 140 3.43 -2.97 -21.14
N PHE A 141 3.76 -4.13 -20.60
CA PHE A 141 4.31 -5.24 -21.37
C PHE A 141 3.77 -6.57 -20.85
N ARG A 142 3.83 -7.60 -21.68
CA ARG A 142 3.35 -8.93 -21.31
C ARG A 142 4.39 -9.66 -20.50
N ASN A 143 3.99 -10.18 -19.34
CA ASN A 143 4.85 -11.04 -18.54
C ASN A 143 5.19 -12.31 -19.35
N PRO A 144 6.48 -12.65 -19.57
CA PRO A 144 6.85 -13.82 -20.35
C PRO A 144 6.35 -15.14 -19.76
N LYS A 145 6.24 -15.21 -18.41
CA LYS A 145 5.89 -16.40 -17.65
C LYS A 145 4.39 -16.54 -17.44
N THR A 146 3.70 -15.47 -17.05
CA THR A 146 2.27 -15.51 -16.71
C THR A 146 1.35 -15.03 -17.83
N GLN A 147 1.91 -14.38 -18.86
CA GLN A 147 1.17 -13.74 -19.95
C GLN A 147 0.21 -12.62 -19.49
N GLU A 148 0.29 -12.20 -18.23
CA GLU A 148 -0.43 -11.04 -17.70
C GLU A 148 0.24 -9.73 -18.10
N ILE A 149 -0.55 -8.67 -18.27
CA ILE A 149 -0.02 -7.33 -18.52
C ILE A 149 0.57 -6.77 -17.23
N ILE A 150 1.85 -6.39 -17.29
CA ILE A 150 2.55 -5.70 -16.22
C ILE A 150 2.61 -4.23 -16.55
N HIS A 151 2.11 -3.41 -15.62
CA HIS A 151 2.25 -1.97 -15.64
C HIS A 151 3.45 -1.55 -14.79
N LEU A 152 4.46 -0.94 -15.42
CA LEU A 152 5.74 -0.63 -14.79
C LEU A 152 6.13 0.84 -14.98
N GLU A 153 6.56 1.51 -13.90
CA GLU A 153 7.17 2.84 -13.98
C GLU A 153 8.61 2.74 -14.52
N VAL A 154 8.97 3.57 -15.49
CA VAL A 154 10.28 3.62 -16.14
C VAL A 154 10.86 5.04 -16.14
N TYR A 155 12.16 5.18 -16.45
CA TYR A 155 12.86 6.47 -16.37
C TYR A 155 12.85 7.31 -17.64
N ARG A 156 12.46 6.71 -18.77
CA ARG A 156 12.41 7.39 -20.06
C ARG A 156 11.14 7.04 -20.80
N GLU A 157 10.86 7.82 -21.83
CA GLU A 157 9.86 7.50 -22.82
C GLU A 157 10.25 6.26 -23.64
N TYR A 158 9.24 5.46 -23.98
CA TYR A 158 9.32 4.28 -24.83
C TYR A 158 8.28 4.39 -25.94
N TYR A 159 8.62 3.88 -27.12
CA TYR A 159 7.65 3.73 -28.20
C TYR A 159 6.88 2.42 -28.04
N VAL A 160 5.60 2.40 -28.43
CA VAL A 160 4.84 1.15 -28.56
C VAL A 160 5.52 0.30 -29.63
N GLY A 161 5.80 -0.96 -29.32
CA GLY A 161 6.60 -1.86 -30.16
C GLY A 161 8.10 -1.86 -29.84
N GLU A 162 8.59 -0.90 -29.06
CA GLU A 162 9.99 -0.89 -28.61
C GLU A 162 10.26 -2.02 -27.63
N ILE A 163 11.44 -2.62 -27.73
CA ILE A 163 11.85 -3.70 -26.82
C ILE A 163 12.29 -3.10 -25.49
N PHE A 164 11.59 -3.48 -24.43
CA PHE A 164 12.02 -3.26 -23.06
C PHE A 164 12.91 -4.41 -22.59
N GLU A 165 14.19 -4.10 -22.46
CA GLU A 165 15.21 -5.02 -21.95
C GLU A 165 15.62 -4.65 -20.53
N LYS A 166 15.39 -5.55 -19.57
CA LYS A 166 15.78 -5.33 -18.17
C LYS A 166 15.95 -6.63 -17.41
N GLU A 167 17.02 -6.72 -16.63
CA GLU A 167 17.17 -7.77 -15.62
C GLU A 167 16.29 -7.47 -14.40
N MET A 168 15.41 -8.41 -14.08
CA MET A 168 14.46 -8.36 -12.99
C MET A 168 14.47 -9.69 -12.23
N ASN A 169 13.81 -9.74 -11.09
CA ASN A 169 13.69 -10.94 -10.28
C ASN A 169 12.23 -11.20 -9.92
N TYR A 170 11.80 -12.46 -9.96
CA TYR A 170 10.59 -12.90 -9.28
C TYR A 170 10.91 -13.20 -7.83
N GLY A 171 10.21 -12.52 -6.92
CA GLY A 171 10.36 -12.74 -5.48
C GLY A 171 9.45 -13.82 -4.92
N ALA A 172 9.41 -13.95 -3.59
CA ALA A 172 8.61 -14.97 -2.90
C ALA A 172 7.11 -14.96 -3.22
N TRP A 173 6.55 -13.80 -3.60
CA TRP A 173 5.14 -13.66 -3.96
C TRP A 173 4.90 -13.78 -5.46
N GLY A 174 5.92 -14.13 -6.24
CA GLY A 174 5.85 -14.18 -7.71
C GLY A 174 5.72 -12.80 -8.34
N ILE A 175 6.05 -11.73 -7.61
CA ILE A 175 5.97 -10.34 -8.08
C ILE A 175 7.33 -9.95 -8.64
N LEU A 176 7.37 -9.34 -9.84
CA LEU A 176 8.61 -8.81 -10.38
C LEU A 176 9.13 -7.62 -9.57
N TYR A 177 10.43 -7.60 -9.35
CA TYR A 177 11.13 -6.45 -8.80
C TYR A 177 12.55 -6.33 -9.36
N SER A 178 13.13 -5.13 -9.27
CA SER A 178 14.55 -4.89 -9.50
C SER A 178 15.07 -3.83 -8.53
N THR A 179 16.29 -4.06 -8.02
CA THR A 179 17.01 -3.11 -7.17
C THR A 179 17.93 -2.19 -7.97
N GLU A 180 18.10 -2.46 -9.25
CA GLU A 180 19.06 -1.79 -10.16
C GLU A 180 18.37 -0.99 -11.26
#